data_AF-A0A1H6QVY6-F1
#
_entry.id   AF-A0A1H6QVY6-F1
#
_cell.length_a   1.000
_cell.length_b   1.000
_cell.length_c   1.000
_cell.angle_alpha   90.00
_cell.angle_beta   90.00
_cell.angle_gamma   90.00
#
_symmetry.space_group_name_H-M   'P 1'
#
loop_
_entity.id
_entity.type
_entity.pdbx_description
1 polymer ?
#
loop_
_entity_poly.entity_id
_entity_poly.type
_entity_poly.pdbx_seq_one_letter_code
_entity_poly.pdbx_strand_id
1 'polypeptide(L)' 'MQTQENISFDKLISLIRGLSDTQRARLKVEIDRMENESPNNSLEDFLLSAPKFSENQVKTIEETRKAIDQWRKN' A
#
# COMPACT_ATOMS: atom_id res chain seq x y z
N MET A 1 17.21 -1.77 13.77
CA MET A 1 16.36 -1.26 14.87
C MET A 1 16.29 0.25 14.72
N GLN A 2 15.23 0.77 14.11
CA GLN A 2 14.96 2.21 14.10
C GLN A 2 14.13 2.51 15.34
N THR A 3 14.76 3.13 16.33
CA THR A 3 14.10 3.57 17.56
C THR A 3 13.11 4.67 17.17
N GLN A 4 11.81 4.38 17.20
CA GLN A 4 10.79 5.43 17.19
C GLN A 4 10.94 6.22 18.48
N GLU A 5 11.74 7.28 18.45
CA GLU A 5 11.75 8.27 19.52
C GLU A 5 10.39 8.96 19.51
N ASN A 6 9.59 8.69 20.55
CA ASN A 6 8.31 9.35 20.76
C ASN A 6 8.59 10.80 21.19
N ILE A 7 8.81 11.68 20.21
CA ILE A 7 9.04 13.11 20.41
C ILE A 7 7.70 13.76 20.78
N SER A 8 7.66 14.46 21.91
CA SER A 8 6.49 15.25 22.28
C SER A 8 6.27 16.39 21.28
N PHE A 9 5.01 16.74 21.04
CA PHE A 9 4.64 17.79 20.10
C PHE A 9 5.34 19.13 20.41
N ASP A 10 5.45 19.50 21.68
CA ASP A 10 6.14 20.73 22.08
C ASP A 10 7.64 20.74 21.72
N LYS A 11 8.29 19.57 21.82
CA LYS A 11 9.69 19.40 21.42
C LYS A 11 9.85 19.43 19.90
N LEU A 12 8.87 18.94 19.15
CA LEU A 12 8.85 19.08 17.70
C LEU A 12 8.71 20.55 17.29
N ILE A 13 7.81 21.30 17.92
CA ILE A 13 7.61 22.72 17.63
C ILE A 13 8.87 23.54 17.95
N SER A 14 9.57 23.24 19.05
CA SER A 14 10.81 23.94 19.38
C SER A 14 11.91 23.70 18.34
N LEU A 15 12.03 22.47 17.83
CA LEU A 15 12.96 22.12 16.76
C LEU A 15 12.62 22.85 15.46
N ILE A 16 11.34 22.86 15.07
CA ILE A 16 10.86 23.57 13.86
C ILE A 16 11.12 25.08 13.97
N ARG A 17 10.93 25.66 15.16
CA ARG A 17 11.23 27.09 15.40
C ARG A 17 12.71 27.42 15.24
N GLY A 18 13.61 26.48 15.53
CA GLY A 18 15.06 26.65 15.36
C GLY A 18 15.57 26.57 13.92
N LEU A 19 14.73 26.15 12.96
CA LEU A 19 15.13 26.03 11.56
C LEU A 19 15.29 27.40 10.88
N SER A 20 16.29 27.51 10.01
CA SER A 20 16.44 28.65 9.10
C SER A 20 15.29 28.72 8.08
N ASP A 21 15.08 29.87 7.46
CA ASP A 21 14.01 30.03 6.44
C ASP A 21 14.16 29.04 5.29
N THR A 22 15.39 28.75 4.87
CA THR A 22 15.70 27.75 3.84
C THR A 22 15.36 26.33 4.28
N GLN A 23 15.59 25.98 5.55
CA GLN A 23 15.23 24.68 6.10
C GLN A 23 13.73 24.53 6.31
N ARG A 24 13.04 25.61 6.73
CA ARG A 24 11.57 25.65 6.84
C ARG A 24 10.90 25.48 5.48
N ALA A 25 11.43 26.13 4.43
CA ALA A 25 10.94 25.96 3.08
C ALA A 25 11.09 24.51 2.59
N ARG A 26 12.24 23.87 2.86
CA ARG A 26 12.46 22.45 2.56
C ARG A 26 11.52 21.53 3.34
N LEU A 27 11.34 21.79 4.63
CA LEU A 27 10.41 21.02 5.47
C LEU A 27 8.98 21.11 4.95
N LYS A 28 8.53 22.30 4.54
CA LYS A 28 7.20 22.48 3.96
C LYS A 28 7.02 21.66 2.68
N VAL A 29 7.99 21.74 1.76
CA VAL A 29 7.95 20.94 0.52
C VAL A 29 7.90 19.44 0.82
N GLU A 30 8.63 18.97 1.83
CA GLU A 30 8.62 17.56 2.20
C GLU A 30 7.29 17.12 2.83
N ILE A 31 6.68 17.97 3.68
CA ILE A 31 5.33 17.72 4.23
C ILE A 31 4.31 17.64 3.10
N ASP A 32 4.32 18.61 2.18
CA ASP A 32 3.42 18.63 1.04
C ASP A 32 3.62 17.38 0.16
N ARG A 33 4.86 16.90 0.00
CA ARG A 33 5.15 15.65 -0.71
C ARG A 33 4.56 14.43 -0.01
N MET A 34 4.68 14.33 1.31
CA MET A 34 4.14 13.22 2.10
C MET A 34 2.61 13.18 2.10
N GLU A 35 1.94 14.34 2.03
CA GLU A 35 0.47 14.39 1.91
C GLU A 35 -0.01 13.90 0.53
N ASN A 36 0.76 14.18 -0.53
CA ASN A 36 0.49 13.72 -1.89
C ASN A 36 0.90 12.26 -2.11
N GLU A 37 1.92 11.78 -1.41
CA GLU A 37 2.22 10.36 -1.22
C GLU A 37 1.24 9.78 -0.19
N SER A 38 -0.06 9.84 -0.50
CA SER A 38 -1.06 9.10 0.25
C SER A 38 -0.55 7.66 0.40
N PRO A 39 -0.54 7.06 1.61
CA PRO A 39 -0.23 5.65 1.75
C PRO A 39 -1.41 4.91 1.15
N ASN A 40 -1.44 4.81 -0.18
CA ASN A 40 -2.48 4.15 -0.93
C ASN A 40 -2.20 2.64 -0.88
N ASN A 41 -2.10 2.13 0.35
CA ASN A 41 -2.26 0.73 0.68
C ASN A 41 -3.74 0.49 0.97
N SER A 42 -4.64 1.07 0.17
CA SER A 42 -6.04 0.69 0.24
C SER A 42 -6.09 -0.80 -0.03
N LEU A 43 -6.60 -1.57 0.93
CA LEU A 43 -6.77 -3.02 0.78
C LEU A 43 -7.57 -3.32 -0.49
N GLU A 44 -8.49 -2.45 -0.86
CA GLU A 44 -9.25 -2.52 -2.09
C GLU A 44 -8.35 -2.47 -3.33
N ASP A 45 -7.44 -1.50 -3.44
CA ASP A 45 -6.52 -1.36 -4.58
C ASP A 45 -5.56 -2.57 -4.69
N PHE A 46 -5.11 -3.08 -3.55
CA PHE A 46 -4.30 -4.31 -3.50
C PHE A 46 -5.08 -5.54 -3.99
N LEU A 47 -6.34 -5.70 -3.56
CA LEU A 47 -7.19 -6.81 -3.99
C LEU A 47 -7.57 -6.71 -5.47
N LEU A 48 -7.78 -5.49 -5.98
CA LEU A 48 -8.13 -5.24 -7.39
C LEU A 48 -6.94 -5.46 -8.34
N SER A 49 -5.71 -5.22 -7.87
CA SER A 49 -4.47 -5.43 -8.63
C SER A 49 -3.93 -6.87 -8.56
N ALA A 50 -4.55 -7.74 -7.76
CA ALA A 50 -4.14 -9.13 -7.66
C ALA A 50 -4.21 -9.86 -9.02
N PRO A 51 -3.27 -10.79 -9.28
CA PRO A 51 -3.28 -11.56 -10.53
C PRO A 51 -4.61 -12.29 -10.73
N LYS A 52 -5.19 -12.16 -11.93
CA LYS A 52 -6.41 -12.89 -12.33
C LYS A 52 -6.04 -14.01 -13.29
N PHE A 53 -6.80 -15.10 -13.24
CA PHE A 53 -6.68 -16.16 -14.24
C PHE A 53 -7.06 -15.62 -15.62
N SER A 54 -6.29 -15.99 -16.64
CA SER A 54 -6.66 -15.77 -18.03
C SER A 54 -7.88 -16.62 -18.41
N GLU A 55 -8.60 -16.21 -19.46
CA GLU A 55 -9.78 -16.94 -19.96
C GLU A 55 -9.47 -18.41 -20.27
N ASN A 56 -8.28 -18.68 -20.85
CA ASN A 56 -7.83 -20.04 -21.13
C ASN A 56 -7.67 -20.86 -19.84
N GLN A 57 -7.09 -20.28 -18.79
CA GLN A 57 -6.93 -20.96 -17.51
C GLN A 57 -8.29 -21.23 -16.84
N VAL A 58 -9.22 -20.28 -16.92
CA VAL A 58 -10.60 -20.46 -16.43
C VAL A 58 -11.27 -21.62 -17.18
N LYS A 59 -11.17 -21.65 -18.50
CA LYS A 59 -11.72 -22.73 -19.33
C LYS A 59 -11.14 -24.11 -18.97
N THR A 60 -9.82 -24.20 -18.79
CA THR A 60 -9.18 -25.45 -18.36
C THR A 60 -9.68 -25.90 -16.98
N ILE A 61 -9.86 -24.97 -16.03
CA ILE A 61 -10.41 -25.27 -14.71
C ILE A 61 -11.83 -25.84 -14.83
N GLU A 62 -12.69 -25.25 -15.67
CA GLU A 62 -14.06 -25.73 -15.89
C GLU A 62 -14.11 -27.13 -16.52
N GLU A 63 -13.30 -27.37 -17.55
CA GLU A 63 -13.19 -28.68 -18.21
C GLU A 63 -12.70 -29.75 -17.23
N THR A 64 -11.70 -29.39 -16.41
CA THR A 64 -11.18 -30.28 -15.37
C THR A 64 -12.24 -30.60 -14.31
N ARG A 65 -13.01 -29.60 -13.86
CA ARG A 65 -14.12 -29.82 -12.92
C ARG A 65 -15.16 -30.77 -13.49
N LYS A 66 -15.56 -30.60 -14.75
CA LYS A 66 -16.48 -31.51 -15.44
C LYS A 66 -15.95 -32.94 -15.47
N ALA A 67 -14.67 -33.13 -15.79
CA ALA A 67 -14.04 -34.45 -15.82
C ALA A 67 -14.04 -35.12 -14.42
N ILE A 68 -13.72 -34.36 -13.37
CA ILE A 68 -13.74 -34.86 -11.98
C ILE A 68 -15.16 -35.26 -11.56
N ASP A 69 -16.16 -34.44 -11.88
CA ASP A 69 -17.55 -34.73 -11.51
C ASP A 69 -18.09 -35.95 -12.26
N GLN A 70 -17.67 -36.18 -13.51
CA GLN A 70 -17.96 -37.41 -14.24
C GLN A 70 -17.29 -38.61 -13.60
N TRP A 71 -16.01 -38.49 -13.20
CA TRP A 71 -15.31 -39.56 -12.50
C TRP A 71 -15.98 -39.94 -11.17
N ARG A 72 -16.47 -38.96 -10.41
CA ARG A 72 -17.18 -39.20 -9.13
C ARG A 72 -18.56 -39.86 -9.29
N LYS A 73 -19.16 -39.76 -10.48
CA LYS A 73 -20.48 -40.34 -10.77
C LYS A 73 -20.40 -41.77 -11.30
N ASN A 74 -19.22 -42.22 -11.72
CA ASN A 74 -18.93 -43.61 -12.12
C ASN A 74 -18.45 -44.43 -10.93
#